data_AF-A0A9P6TN50-F1
#
_entry.id   AF-A0A9P6TN50-F1
#
_cell.length_a   1.000
_cell.length_b   1.000
_cell.length_c   1.000
_cell.angle_alpha   90.00
_cell.angle_beta   90.00
_cell.angle_gamma   90.00
#
_symmetry.space_group_name_H-M   'P 1'
#
loop_
_entity.id
_entity.type
_entity.pdbx_description
1 polymer ?
#
loop_
_entity_poly.entity_id
_entity_poly.type
_entity_poly.pdbx_seq_one_letter_code
_entity_poly.pdbx_strand_id
1 'polypeptide(L)'
;MGHSQDHSRDPCPWVIFNDLGGAFVMGAVGGGIWHSVKGAKNSPRGERMVGALSAMKARAPVLGGNFAVWGGMFSTFDCALKGIRQKEDPWNSILSGALTGGALAARGGVKVAAVSAVVGGSLLALIEGIGIAIGRLTAEQNKPVMPQVIKCRAAVAWEAGKPLSMEEVEVAPPKAHEVRVKILYTGVCHTDSYTLSGNDAEGVFPSILGHEGGGVVESVGEGVTEFAVGDHVIPLYTAECKKCKFCLSGKTNLCQSVRATQGRGLMPDETTRFTCKGKPIYHYMGCSTFSEYTVVADVSLVKVDPKPSLQKLCLLGCGITTGFGAATRTAKVTKGSSVAIFGMGCIGLSVAQGCAYNQAGRIIAIDVNPNKEKISKEFGATEFINPKDYDKPIQEVLVELTDGGLDYTFDCTGNVQVMRSALEACHKGWGESTVIGVAAAGQEISTRPFQLVTGRVWRGSAFGGVKGKTEMPALVQEYLDGRLKIDEFITHTLEFDELNKAFDIMHAGDCIRAVVTVQKE
;
A
#
# COMPACT_ATOMS: atom_id res chain seq x y z
N MET A 1 -16.98 25.98 -15.34
CA MET A 1 -16.03 26.72 -16.19
C MET A 1 -14.64 26.18 -15.90
N GLY A 2 -14.22 25.16 -16.66
CA GLY A 2 -12.92 24.51 -16.46
C GLY A 2 -11.88 25.15 -17.38
N HIS A 3 -10.89 25.83 -16.81
CA HIS A 3 -9.62 26.02 -17.49
C HIS A 3 -8.81 24.74 -17.29
N SER A 4 -8.89 23.82 -18.25
CA SER A 4 -7.81 22.85 -18.45
C SER A 4 -6.66 23.63 -19.06
N GLN A 5 -5.80 24.22 -18.22
CA GLN A 5 -4.48 24.61 -18.68
C GLN A 5 -3.72 23.31 -18.95
N ASP A 6 -3.68 22.92 -20.21
CA ASP A 6 -2.79 21.88 -20.67
C ASP A 6 -1.36 22.39 -20.53
N HIS A 7 -0.75 22.11 -19.38
CA HIS A 7 0.62 22.51 -19.05
C HIS A 7 1.69 21.74 -19.87
N SER A 8 1.28 20.95 -20.87
CA SER A 8 2.19 20.12 -21.68
C SER A 8 2.67 20.77 -22.98
N ARG A 9 2.04 21.84 -23.48
CA ARG A 9 2.50 22.57 -24.68
C ARG A 9 3.34 23.78 -24.31
N ASP A 10 4.50 23.91 -24.97
CA ASP A 10 5.36 25.10 -24.86
C ASP A 10 4.58 26.39 -25.16
N PRO A 11 4.84 27.51 -24.47
CA PRO A 11 4.13 28.77 -24.72
C PRO A 11 4.49 29.35 -26.10
N CYS A 12 3.56 30.07 -26.73
CA CYS A 12 3.87 30.89 -27.91
C CYS A 12 4.98 31.90 -27.56
N PRO A 13 6.01 32.10 -28.40
CA PRO A 13 6.18 31.59 -29.77
C PRO A 13 6.97 30.27 -29.88
N TRP A 14 7.39 29.63 -28.78
CA TRP A 14 8.23 28.43 -28.81
C TRP A 14 7.58 27.25 -29.53
N VAL A 15 6.26 27.09 -29.36
CA VAL A 15 5.47 26.07 -30.09
C VAL A 15 5.58 26.22 -31.60
N ILE A 16 5.71 27.45 -32.13
CA ILE A 16 5.83 27.70 -33.58
C ILE A 16 7.14 27.12 -34.10
N PHE A 17 8.24 27.30 -33.36
CA PHE A 17 9.55 26.76 -33.74
C PHE A 17 9.58 25.24 -33.65
N ASN A 18 8.96 24.68 -32.60
CA ASN A 18 8.89 23.23 -32.42
C ASN A 18 8.05 22.58 -33.53
N ASP A 19 6.87 23.13 -33.82
CA ASP A 19 5.98 22.61 -34.86
C ASP A 19 6.58 22.76 -36.27
N LEU A 20 7.34 23.82 -36.53
CA LEU A 20 8.10 23.97 -37.78
C LEU A 20 9.15 22.87 -37.94
N GLY A 21 9.92 22.58 -36.87
CA GLY A 21 10.92 21.51 -36.86
C GLY A 21 10.28 20.12 -37.00
N GLY A 22 9.23 19.85 -36.23
CA GLY A 22 8.46 18.60 -36.30
C GLY A 22 7.85 18.38 -37.68
N ALA A 23 7.25 19.40 -38.29
CA ALA A 23 6.69 19.32 -39.63
C ALA A 23 7.76 19.08 -40.70
N PHE A 24 8.95 19.70 -40.58
CA PHE A 24 10.08 19.41 -41.47
C PHE A 24 10.45 17.93 -41.43
N VAL A 25 10.62 17.36 -40.23
CA VAL A 25 10.99 15.96 -40.04
C VAL A 25 9.92 15.04 -40.62
N MET A 26 8.64 15.28 -40.33
CA MET A 26 7.52 14.50 -40.88
C MET A 26 7.52 14.52 -42.41
N GLY A 27 7.66 15.70 -43.02
CA GLY A 27 7.70 15.85 -44.48
C GLY A 27 8.93 15.21 -45.12
N ALA A 28 10.09 15.29 -44.47
CA ALA A 28 11.34 14.70 -44.95
C ALA A 28 11.31 13.16 -44.87
N VAL A 29 10.79 12.60 -43.77
CA VAL A 29 10.66 11.14 -43.60
C VAL A 29 9.60 10.59 -44.55
N GLY A 30 8.40 11.18 -44.58
CA GLY A 30 7.32 10.75 -45.47
C GLY A 30 7.70 10.91 -46.95
N GLY A 31 8.32 12.03 -47.30
CA GLY A 31 8.88 12.27 -48.63
C GLY A 31 10.00 11.30 -48.98
N GLY A 32 10.82 10.93 -48.00
CA GLY A 32 11.89 9.96 -48.17
C GLY A 32 11.35 8.59 -48.58
N ILE A 33 10.34 8.10 -47.87
CA ILE A 33 9.67 6.83 -48.18
C ILE A 33 8.99 6.90 -49.55
N TRP A 34 8.16 7.93 -49.79
CA TRP A 34 7.39 8.07 -51.02
C TRP A 34 8.28 8.19 -52.27
N HIS A 35 9.27 9.07 -52.23
CA HIS A 35 10.15 9.31 -53.36
C HIS A 35 11.16 8.18 -53.59
N SER A 36 11.55 7.45 -52.54
CA SER A 36 12.33 6.21 -52.70
C SER A 36 11.54 5.15 -53.47
N VAL A 37 10.28 4.91 -53.09
CA VAL A 37 9.41 3.94 -53.76
C VAL A 37 9.14 4.37 -55.21
N LYS A 38 8.81 5.64 -55.43
CA LYS A 38 8.55 6.17 -56.78
C LYS A 38 9.81 6.16 -57.66
N GLY A 39 10.97 6.49 -57.10
CA GLY A 39 12.26 6.44 -57.78
C GLY A 39 12.63 5.01 -58.19
N ALA A 40 12.51 4.04 -57.26
CA ALA A 40 12.74 2.64 -57.56
C ALA A 40 11.82 2.10 -58.67
N LYS A 41 10.54 2.51 -58.67
CA LYS A 41 9.53 2.06 -59.64
C LYS A 41 9.78 2.60 -61.04
N ASN A 42 10.31 3.82 -61.15
CA ASN A 42 10.50 4.51 -62.43
C ASN A 42 11.89 4.31 -63.05
N SER A 43 12.81 3.63 -62.37
CA SER A 43 14.16 3.35 -62.87
C SER A 43 14.28 2.00 -63.59
N PRO A 44 15.18 1.88 -64.59
CA PRO A 44 15.44 0.63 -65.30
C PRO A 44 15.84 -0.52 -64.36
N ARG A 45 15.56 -1.77 -64.77
CA ARG A 45 15.97 -2.96 -64.02
C ARG A 45 17.50 -3.03 -63.98
N GLY A 46 18.07 -3.00 -62.76
CA GLY A 46 19.51 -2.91 -62.50
C GLY A 46 19.91 -1.63 -61.75
N GLU A 47 19.18 -0.53 -61.93
CA GLU A 47 19.51 0.79 -61.35
C GLU A 47 18.50 1.28 -60.30
N ARG A 48 17.55 0.43 -59.91
CA ARG A 48 16.43 0.81 -59.03
C ARG A 48 16.86 1.40 -57.69
N MET A 49 17.93 0.87 -57.09
CA MET A 49 18.45 1.38 -55.81
C MET A 49 19.08 2.77 -55.97
N VAL A 50 19.81 2.99 -57.07
CA VAL A 50 20.40 4.28 -57.41
C VAL A 50 19.30 5.30 -57.72
N GLY A 51 18.27 4.90 -58.46
CA GLY A 51 17.09 5.71 -58.75
C GLY A 51 16.29 6.10 -57.50
N ALA A 52 16.09 5.16 -56.57
CA ALA A 52 15.44 5.41 -55.29
C ALA A 52 16.21 6.46 -54.47
N LEU A 53 17.53 6.26 -54.31
CA LEU A 53 18.39 7.16 -53.55
C LEU A 53 18.50 8.55 -54.18
N SER A 54 18.58 8.63 -55.50
CA SER A 54 18.64 9.89 -56.23
C SER A 54 17.33 10.69 -56.10
N ALA A 55 16.18 10.02 -56.29
CA ALA A 55 14.87 10.65 -56.14
C ALA A 55 14.59 11.09 -54.70
N MET A 56 14.99 10.27 -53.71
CA MET A 56 14.90 10.59 -52.29
C MET A 56 15.72 11.84 -51.96
N LYS A 57 17.02 11.85 -52.29
CA LYS A 57 17.91 12.99 -52.01
C LYS A 57 17.44 14.29 -52.67
N ALA A 58 16.92 14.21 -53.88
CA ALA A 58 16.50 15.40 -54.63
C ALA A 58 15.15 15.97 -54.16
N ARG A 59 14.23 15.15 -53.64
CA ARG A 59 12.83 15.56 -53.41
C ARG A 59 12.37 15.51 -51.96
N ALA A 60 12.93 14.64 -51.12
CA ALA A 60 12.53 14.54 -49.72
C ALA A 60 12.81 15.83 -48.91
N PRO A 61 13.97 16.51 -49.06
CA PRO A 61 14.20 17.79 -48.37
C PRO A 61 13.26 18.90 -48.83
N VAL A 62 12.89 18.89 -50.12
CA VAL A 62 11.93 19.87 -50.68
C VAL A 62 10.54 19.67 -50.07
N LEU A 63 10.10 18.42 -49.93
CA LEU A 63 8.82 18.13 -49.27
C LEU A 63 8.87 18.46 -47.78
N GLY A 64 9.98 18.15 -47.10
CA GLY A 64 10.23 18.58 -45.72
C GLY A 64 10.13 20.10 -45.57
N GLY A 65 10.76 20.86 -46.46
CA GLY A 65 10.68 22.33 -46.48
C GLY A 65 9.24 22.85 -46.67
N ASN A 66 8.47 22.24 -47.57
CA ASN A 66 7.06 22.62 -47.77
C ASN A 66 6.21 22.35 -46.52
N PHE A 67 6.45 21.23 -45.82
CA PHE A 67 5.77 20.93 -44.57
C PHE A 67 6.20 21.87 -43.44
N ALA A 68 7.48 22.25 -43.38
CA ALA A 68 7.98 23.22 -42.40
C ALA A 68 7.30 24.59 -42.57
N VAL A 69 7.19 25.07 -43.82
CA VAL A 69 6.49 26.33 -44.13
C VAL A 69 5.01 26.23 -43.75
N TRP A 70 4.36 25.12 -44.06
CA TRP A 70 2.96 24.89 -43.69
C TRP A 70 2.77 24.85 -42.18
N GLY A 71 3.55 24.04 -41.45
CA GLY A 71 3.45 23.86 -40.00
C GLY A 71 3.82 25.13 -39.22
N GLY A 72 4.84 25.86 -39.65
CA GLY A 72 5.20 27.15 -39.06
C GLY A 72 4.11 28.21 -39.25
N MET A 73 3.52 28.29 -40.44
CA MET A 73 2.47 29.27 -40.70
C MET A 73 1.14 28.91 -40.03
N PHE A 74 0.80 27.61 -39.97
CA PHE A 74 -0.32 27.09 -39.19
C PHE A 74 -0.21 27.49 -37.71
N SER A 75 0.93 27.20 -37.09
CA SER A 75 1.16 27.48 -35.67
C SER A 75 1.19 28.98 -35.36
N THR A 76 1.63 29.79 -36.33
CA THR A 76 1.58 31.25 -36.22
C THR A 76 0.14 31.75 -36.18
N PHE A 77 -0.73 31.26 -37.07
CA PHE A 77 -2.15 31.60 -37.03
C PHE A 77 -2.84 31.06 -35.78
N ASP A 78 -2.46 29.88 -35.31
CA ASP A 78 -3.03 29.27 -34.12
C ASP A 78 -2.69 30.06 -32.85
N CYS A 79 -1.42 30.44 -32.68
CA CYS A 79 -0.99 31.33 -31.62
C CYS A 79 -1.67 32.70 -31.68
N ALA A 80 -1.86 33.27 -32.87
CA ALA A 80 -2.55 34.54 -33.05
C ALA A 80 -4.04 34.43 -32.66
N LEU A 81 -4.72 33.37 -33.09
CA LEU A 81 -6.12 33.11 -32.74
C LEU A 81 -6.29 32.85 -31.24
N LYS A 82 -5.36 32.11 -30.61
CA LYS A 82 -5.33 31.92 -29.15
C LYS A 82 -5.19 33.26 -28.42
N GLY A 83 -4.30 34.13 -28.89
CA GLY A 83 -4.12 35.48 -28.34
C GLY A 83 -5.33 36.40 -28.52
N ILE A 84 -6.01 36.33 -29.68
CA ILE A 84 -7.19 37.17 -29.97
C ILE A 84 -8.43 36.66 -29.25
N ARG A 85 -8.68 35.35 -29.29
CA ARG A 85 -9.91 34.73 -28.78
C ARG A 85 -9.86 34.41 -27.29
N GLN A 86 -8.65 34.42 -26.69
CA GLN A 86 -8.42 34.06 -25.28
C GLN A 86 -9.07 32.71 -24.91
N LYS A 87 -9.15 31.80 -25.88
CA LYS A 87 -9.83 30.50 -25.76
C LYS A 87 -9.10 29.48 -26.62
N GLU A 88 -8.99 28.26 -26.10
CA GLU A 88 -8.44 27.11 -26.80
C GLU A 88 -9.58 26.14 -27.12
N ASP A 89 -9.92 26.03 -28.40
CA ASP A 89 -10.96 25.14 -28.89
C ASP A 89 -10.63 24.64 -30.32
N PRO A 90 -11.26 23.55 -30.79
CA PRO A 90 -11.01 23.00 -32.13
C PRO A 90 -11.24 23.99 -33.27
N TRP A 91 -11.99 25.08 -33.03
CA TRP A 91 -12.17 26.14 -34.02
C TRP A 91 -10.88 26.91 -34.29
N ASN A 92 -9.96 27.02 -33.33
CA ASN A 92 -8.64 27.60 -33.57
C ASN A 92 -7.89 26.78 -34.63
N SER A 93 -7.77 25.46 -34.46
CA SER A 93 -7.14 24.58 -35.45
C SER A 93 -7.81 24.71 -36.82
N ILE A 94 -9.14 24.63 -36.89
CA ILE A 94 -9.90 24.72 -38.15
C ILE A 94 -9.64 26.04 -38.88
N LEU A 95 -9.72 27.17 -38.16
CA LEU A 95 -9.48 28.49 -38.71
C LEU A 95 -8.02 28.68 -39.12
N SER A 96 -7.07 28.20 -38.33
CA SER A 96 -5.64 28.20 -38.66
C SER A 96 -5.36 27.41 -39.94
N GLY A 97 -6.00 26.26 -40.16
CA GLY A 97 -5.91 25.52 -41.42
C GLY A 97 -6.45 26.28 -42.61
N ALA A 98 -7.59 26.97 -42.45
CA ALA A 98 -8.16 27.79 -43.51
C ALA A 98 -7.26 29.00 -43.86
N LEU A 99 -6.77 29.70 -42.85
CA LEU A 99 -5.83 30.81 -43.01
C LEU A 99 -4.53 30.35 -43.66
N THR A 100 -4.04 29.17 -43.28
CA THR A 100 -2.81 28.59 -43.82
C THR A 100 -2.97 28.21 -45.29
N GLY A 101 -4.04 27.51 -45.63
CA GLY A 101 -4.36 27.14 -47.00
C GLY A 101 -4.52 28.37 -47.90
N GLY A 102 -5.23 29.40 -47.43
CA GLY A 102 -5.44 30.64 -48.18
C GLY A 102 -4.14 31.43 -48.39
N ALA A 103 -3.33 31.57 -47.34
CA ALA A 103 -2.10 32.37 -47.40
C ALA A 103 -1.03 31.74 -48.32
N LEU A 104 -0.85 30.41 -48.31
CA LEU A 104 0.11 29.76 -49.23
C LEU A 104 -0.34 29.84 -50.70
N ALA A 105 -1.65 29.86 -50.94
CA ALA A 105 -2.23 29.88 -52.27
C ALA A 105 -2.47 31.31 -52.83
N ALA A 106 -2.17 32.36 -52.05
CA ALA A 106 -2.47 33.75 -52.39
C ALA A 106 -1.91 34.18 -53.76
N ARG A 107 -0.73 33.65 -54.15
CA ARG A 107 -0.09 33.95 -55.45
C ARG A 107 -0.86 33.42 -56.66
N GLY A 108 -1.77 32.46 -56.47
CA GLY A 108 -2.63 31.92 -57.52
C GLY A 108 -3.89 32.76 -57.81
N GLY A 109 -4.06 33.89 -57.12
CA GLY A 109 -5.24 34.76 -57.22
C GLY A 109 -6.35 34.37 -56.25
N VAL A 110 -7.30 35.29 -56.07
CA VAL A 110 -8.34 35.22 -55.02
C VAL A 110 -9.15 33.91 -55.07
N LYS A 111 -9.47 33.43 -56.28
CA LYS A 111 -10.24 32.19 -56.46
C LYS A 111 -9.47 30.96 -55.97
N VAL A 112 -8.17 30.88 -56.22
CA VAL A 112 -7.33 29.74 -55.81
C VAL A 112 -7.10 29.79 -54.29
N ALA A 113 -6.86 30.98 -53.74
CA ALA A 113 -6.72 31.17 -52.30
C ALA A 113 -7.99 30.77 -51.54
N ALA A 114 -9.18 31.16 -52.02
CA ALA A 114 -10.44 30.80 -51.39
C ALA A 114 -10.67 29.28 -51.38
N VAL A 115 -10.38 28.59 -52.49
CA VAL A 115 -10.51 27.13 -52.56
C VAL A 115 -9.54 26.45 -51.59
N SER A 116 -8.28 26.87 -51.56
CA SER A 116 -7.29 26.29 -50.64
C SER A 116 -7.63 26.55 -49.16
N ALA A 117 -8.24 27.68 -48.83
CA ALA A 117 -8.72 27.95 -47.48
C ALA A 117 -9.85 27.00 -47.07
N VAL A 118 -10.83 26.78 -47.94
CA VAL A 118 -11.94 25.84 -47.67
C VAL A 118 -11.42 24.42 -47.48
N VAL A 119 -10.49 23.97 -48.33
CA VAL A 119 -9.88 22.64 -48.23
C VAL A 119 -9.10 22.50 -46.92
N GLY A 120 -8.27 23.49 -46.57
CA GLY A 120 -7.48 23.48 -45.33
C GLY A 120 -8.36 23.43 -44.07
N GLY A 121 -9.41 24.25 -44.02
CA GLY A 121 -10.35 24.25 -42.89
C GLY A 121 -11.15 22.94 -42.80
N SER A 122 -11.62 22.41 -43.93
CA SER A 122 -12.41 21.17 -43.97
C SER A 122 -11.60 19.94 -43.54
N LEU A 123 -10.33 19.87 -43.96
CA LEU A 123 -9.42 18.78 -43.58
C LEU A 123 -9.17 18.78 -42.06
N LEU A 124 -8.92 19.95 -41.47
CA LEU A 124 -8.73 20.04 -40.02
C LEU A 124 -10.02 19.81 -39.25
N ALA A 125 -11.17 20.24 -39.77
CA ALA A 125 -12.46 19.92 -39.16
C ALA A 125 -12.71 18.40 -39.10
N LEU A 126 -12.29 17.66 -40.13
CA LEU A 126 -12.35 16.21 -40.14
C LEU A 126 -11.39 15.60 -39.10
N ILE A 127 -10.14 16.07 -39.04
CA ILE A 127 -9.13 15.55 -38.11
C ILE A 127 -9.55 15.78 -36.65
N GLU A 128 -9.96 17.01 -36.32
CA GLU A 128 -10.46 17.36 -34.99
C GLU A 128 -11.76 16.61 -34.66
N GLY A 129 -12.66 16.47 -35.63
CA GLY A 129 -13.91 15.70 -35.48
C GLY A 129 -13.66 14.22 -35.17
N ILE A 130 -12.68 13.60 -35.83
CA ILE A 130 -12.24 12.22 -35.53
C ILE A 130 -11.62 12.16 -34.14
N GLY A 131 -10.77 13.12 -33.77
CA GLY A 131 -10.17 13.19 -32.42
C GLY A 131 -11.22 13.26 -31.32
N ILE A 132 -12.25 14.10 -31.49
CA ILE A 132 -13.38 14.21 -30.56
C ILE A 132 -14.19 12.90 -30.52
N ALA A 133 -14.43 12.27 -31.67
CA ALA A 133 -15.17 11.00 -31.73
C ALA A 133 -14.41 9.86 -31.03
N ILE A 134 -13.11 9.74 -31.27
CA ILE A 134 -12.24 8.77 -30.58
C ILE A 134 -12.23 9.06 -29.08
N GLY A 135 -12.07 10.32 -28.67
CA GLY A 135 -12.10 10.73 -27.26
C GLY A 135 -13.42 10.40 -26.57
N ARG A 136 -14.55 10.54 -27.27
CA ARG A 136 -15.87 10.11 -26.75
C ARG A 136 -15.98 8.60 -26.62
N LEU A 137 -15.51 7.85 -27.61
CA LEU A 137 -15.56 6.38 -27.60
C LEU A 137 -14.67 5.79 -26.48
N THR A 138 -13.48 6.35 -26.26
CA THR A 138 -12.61 5.95 -25.13
C THR A 138 -13.16 6.40 -23.78
N ALA A 139 -13.83 7.56 -23.71
CA ALA A 139 -14.51 8.00 -22.48
C ALA A 139 -15.70 7.10 -22.11
N GLU A 140 -16.42 6.52 -23.08
CA GLU A 140 -17.49 5.57 -22.79
C GLU A 140 -16.98 4.20 -22.30
N GLN A 141 -15.81 3.76 -22.77
CA GLN A 141 -15.16 2.54 -22.25
C GLN A 141 -14.59 2.73 -20.83
N ASN A 142 -14.28 3.96 -20.43
CA ASN A 142 -13.74 4.33 -19.13
C ASN A 142 -14.71 5.20 -18.31
N LYS A 143 -16.01 4.88 -18.30
CA LYS A 143 -16.92 5.50 -17.33
C LYS A 143 -16.53 5.03 -15.92
N PRO A 144 -16.12 5.92 -14.99
CA PRO A 144 -16.00 5.53 -13.60
C PRO A 144 -17.40 5.15 -13.10
N VAL A 145 -17.64 3.86 -12.89
CA VAL A 145 -18.82 3.40 -12.17
C VAL A 145 -18.67 3.95 -10.77
N MET A 146 -19.53 4.89 -10.37
CA MET A 146 -19.52 5.34 -8.97
C MET A 146 -19.72 4.10 -8.10
N PRO A 147 -18.78 3.79 -7.19
CA PRO A 147 -18.87 2.57 -6.40
C PRO A 147 -20.20 2.58 -5.64
N GLN A 148 -20.95 1.50 -5.76
CA GLN A 148 -22.26 1.34 -5.12
C GLN A 148 -22.08 0.74 -3.72
N VAL A 149 -23.11 0.83 -2.88
CA VAL A 149 -23.17 0.07 -1.63
C VAL A 149 -23.10 -1.42 -1.95
N ILE A 150 -22.24 -2.15 -1.24
CA ILE A 150 -22.11 -3.61 -1.35
C ILE A 150 -22.83 -4.24 -0.16
N LYS A 151 -23.67 -5.25 -0.43
CA LYS A 151 -24.18 -6.15 0.61
C LYS A 151 -23.29 -7.38 0.65
N CYS A 152 -22.73 -7.67 1.81
CA CYS A 152 -21.82 -8.81 1.98
C CYS A 152 -21.92 -9.37 3.40
N ARG A 153 -21.30 -10.53 3.62
CA ARG A 153 -21.25 -11.16 4.95
C ARG A 153 -20.19 -10.50 5.81
N ALA A 154 -20.50 -10.31 7.09
CA ALA A 154 -19.54 -9.90 8.10
C ALA A 154 -19.88 -10.52 9.46
N ALA A 155 -18.86 -10.74 10.28
CA ALA A 155 -19.03 -11.18 11.65
C ALA A 155 -19.09 -9.96 12.58
N VAL A 156 -20.30 -9.63 13.02
CA VAL A 156 -20.59 -8.46 13.86
C VAL A 156 -20.52 -8.85 15.33
N ALA A 157 -19.69 -8.13 16.08
CA ALA A 157 -19.71 -8.14 17.53
C ALA A 157 -20.79 -7.16 18.00
N TRP A 158 -21.97 -7.68 18.38
CA TRP A 158 -23.08 -6.82 18.82
C TRP A 158 -22.88 -6.25 20.22
N GLU A 159 -22.30 -7.06 21.11
CA GLU A 159 -22.09 -6.75 22.54
C GLU A 159 -20.79 -7.40 23.01
N ALA A 160 -20.16 -6.81 24.03
CA ALA A 160 -19.01 -7.40 24.70
C ALA A 160 -19.37 -8.75 25.35
N GLY A 161 -18.44 -9.71 25.31
CA GLY A 161 -18.54 -11.04 25.90
C GLY A 161 -19.52 -11.98 25.18
N LYS A 162 -20.10 -11.57 24.05
CA LYS A 162 -20.99 -12.41 23.24
C LYS A 162 -20.27 -12.98 22.01
N PRO A 163 -20.66 -14.17 21.52
CA PRO A 163 -20.16 -14.66 20.24
C PRO A 163 -20.46 -13.67 19.09
N LEU A 164 -19.61 -13.70 18.07
CA LEU A 164 -19.83 -12.93 16.85
C LEU A 164 -21.05 -13.45 16.10
N SER A 165 -21.88 -12.56 15.58
CA SER A 165 -23.02 -12.91 14.72
C SER A 165 -22.63 -12.77 13.26
N MET A 166 -22.84 -13.81 12.45
CA MET A 166 -22.68 -13.70 11.00
C MET A 166 -23.91 -13.00 10.41
N GLU A 167 -23.71 -11.82 9.83
CA GLU A 167 -24.78 -10.95 9.35
C GLU A 167 -24.53 -10.54 7.89
N GLU A 168 -25.60 -10.21 7.16
CA GLU A 168 -25.49 -9.40 5.95
C GLU A 168 -25.36 -7.93 6.36
N VAL A 169 -24.29 -7.28 5.92
CA VAL A 169 -24.00 -5.87 6.19
C VAL A 169 -23.94 -5.07 4.88
N GLU A 170 -24.26 -3.78 4.98
CA GLU A 170 -24.13 -2.82 3.90
C GLU A 170 -22.84 -2.03 4.08
N VAL A 171 -21.93 -2.18 3.10
CA VAL A 171 -20.63 -1.51 3.04
C VAL A 171 -20.71 -0.36 2.04
N ALA A 172 -20.68 0.87 2.55
CA ALA A 172 -20.68 2.08 1.76
C ALA A 172 -19.45 2.16 0.83
N PRO A 173 -19.56 2.90 -0.29
CA PRO A 173 -18.39 3.17 -1.14
C PRO A 173 -17.31 3.98 -0.40
N PRO A 174 -16.03 3.87 -0.84
CA PRO A 174 -14.96 4.69 -0.29
C PRO A 174 -15.18 6.17 -0.67
N LYS A 175 -15.02 7.07 0.31
CA LYS A 175 -14.95 8.52 0.10
C LYS A 175 -13.52 8.95 -0.23
N ALA A 176 -13.27 10.26 -0.31
CA ALA A 176 -11.93 10.79 -0.57
C ALA A 176 -10.88 10.21 0.41
N HIS A 177 -9.72 9.80 -0.12
CA HIS A 177 -8.62 9.17 0.63
C HIS A 177 -8.97 7.85 1.32
N GLU A 178 -9.99 7.15 0.82
CA GLU A 178 -10.38 5.82 1.30
C GLU A 178 -10.27 4.78 0.19
N VAL A 179 -10.05 3.53 0.60
CA VAL A 179 -9.94 2.38 -0.28
C VAL A 179 -10.87 1.30 0.22
N ARG A 180 -11.68 0.72 -0.68
CA ARG A 180 -12.49 -0.45 -0.38
C ARG A 180 -11.77 -1.71 -0.84
N VAL A 181 -11.65 -2.67 0.06
CA VAL A 181 -10.86 -3.90 -0.10
C VAL A 181 -11.78 -5.10 0.02
N LYS A 182 -11.71 -6.01 -0.95
CA LYS A 182 -12.25 -7.37 -0.88
C LYS A 182 -11.31 -8.20 -0.01
N ILE A 183 -11.72 -8.55 1.20
CA ILE A 183 -10.91 -9.37 2.11
C ILE A 183 -11.04 -10.83 1.71
N LEU A 184 -9.89 -11.48 1.53
CA LEU A 184 -9.81 -12.89 1.16
C LEU A 184 -9.48 -13.75 2.37
N TYR A 185 -8.54 -13.28 3.19
CA TYR A 185 -8.07 -14.00 4.37
C TYR A 185 -7.92 -13.05 5.56
N THR A 186 -8.17 -13.56 6.76
CA THR A 186 -7.94 -12.82 8.00
C THR A 186 -7.40 -13.75 9.09
N GLY A 187 -6.36 -13.30 9.80
CA GLY A 187 -5.90 -13.93 11.04
C GLY A 187 -6.81 -13.58 12.21
N VAL A 188 -6.86 -14.48 13.20
CA VAL A 188 -7.50 -14.25 14.51
C VAL A 188 -6.42 -14.10 15.57
N CYS A 189 -6.49 -13.00 16.33
CA CYS A 189 -5.47 -12.63 17.30
C CYS A 189 -6.08 -12.30 18.68
N HIS A 190 -5.24 -12.40 19.72
CA HIS A 190 -5.64 -12.06 21.09
C HIS A 190 -6.15 -10.63 21.23
N THR A 191 -5.66 -9.68 20.43
CA THR A 191 -6.15 -8.30 20.43
C THR A 191 -7.65 -8.25 20.10
N ASP A 192 -8.11 -9.01 19.10
CA ASP A 192 -9.54 -9.07 18.76
C ASP A 192 -10.35 -9.70 19.90
N SER A 193 -9.81 -10.75 20.54
CA SER A 193 -10.45 -11.39 21.69
C SER A 193 -10.51 -10.49 22.91
N TYR A 194 -9.49 -9.66 23.12
CA TYR A 194 -9.41 -8.73 24.24
C TYR A 194 -10.50 -7.66 24.13
N THR A 195 -10.65 -7.07 22.94
CA THR A 195 -11.76 -6.16 22.66
C THR A 195 -13.10 -6.86 22.80
N LEU A 196 -13.28 -8.04 22.18
CA LEU A 196 -14.52 -8.80 22.26
C LEU A 196 -14.91 -9.13 23.71
N SER A 197 -13.94 -9.35 24.60
CA SER A 197 -14.21 -9.62 26.02
C SER A 197 -14.76 -8.42 26.81
N GLY A 198 -14.67 -7.20 26.27
CA GLY A 198 -15.06 -5.96 26.94
C GLY A 198 -13.99 -5.36 27.86
N ASN A 199 -12.78 -5.94 27.87
CA ASN A 199 -11.68 -5.43 28.69
C ASN A 199 -10.93 -4.26 28.02
N ASP A 200 -11.11 -4.05 26.72
CA ASP A 200 -10.54 -2.90 26.01
C ASP A 200 -11.28 -1.61 26.37
N ALA A 201 -10.55 -0.63 26.90
CA ALA A 201 -11.08 0.69 27.22
C ALA A 201 -11.45 1.50 25.97
N GLU A 202 -10.89 1.16 24.80
CA GLU A 202 -11.27 1.72 23.50
C GLU A 202 -12.33 0.87 22.79
N GLY A 203 -12.82 -0.22 23.40
CA GLY A 203 -13.81 -1.11 22.82
C GLY A 203 -15.16 -0.41 22.59
N VAL A 204 -15.63 -0.40 21.34
CA VAL A 204 -16.94 0.15 20.95
C VAL A 204 -17.76 -0.92 20.24
N PHE A 205 -19.04 -1.02 20.62
CA PHE A 205 -20.00 -1.98 20.07
C PHE A 205 -21.29 -1.27 19.61
N PRO A 206 -21.97 -1.75 18.54
CA PRO A 206 -21.60 -2.92 17.74
C PRO A 206 -20.46 -2.61 16.77
N SER A 207 -19.56 -3.57 16.53
CA SER A 207 -18.40 -3.39 15.63
C SER A 207 -18.09 -4.64 14.82
N ILE A 208 -17.36 -4.46 13.71
CA ILE A 208 -16.73 -5.56 12.98
C ILE A 208 -15.25 -5.56 13.37
N LEU A 209 -14.81 -6.62 14.05
CA LEU A 209 -13.42 -6.77 14.52
C LEU A 209 -12.48 -7.23 13.38
N GLY A 210 -11.27 -7.65 13.74
CA GLY A 210 -10.26 -8.15 12.80
C GLY A 210 -9.32 -7.04 12.32
N HIS A 211 -8.01 -7.33 12.40
CA HIS A 211 -6.96 -6.40 11.99
C HIS A 211 -5.77 -7.07 11.27
N GLU A 212 -5.78 -8.40 11.12
CA GLU A 212 -4.76 -9.17 10.39
C GLU A 212 -5.32 -9.65 9.03
N GLY A 213 -5.64 -8.72 8.13
CA GLY A 213 -6.32 -9.04 6.86
C GLY A 213 -5.41 -9.03 5.62
N GLY A 214 -5.73 -9.84 4.62
CA GLY A 214 -5.15 -9.81 3.29
C GLY A 214 -6.25 -9.81 2.23
N GLY A 215 -6.16 -8.90 1.25
CA GLY A 215 -7.22 -8.72 0.27
C GLY A 215 -6.78 -8.03 -1.00
N VAL A 216 -7.77 -7.73 -1.85
CA VAL A 216 -7.59 -7.09 -3.15
C VAL A 216 -8.41 -5.80 -3.19
N VAL A 217 -7.83 -4.72 -3.72
CA VAL A 217 -8.52 -3.45 -3.89
C VAL A 217 -9.70 -3.63 -4.85
N GLU A 218 -10.91 -3.31 -4.40
CA GLU A 218 -12.12 -3.34 -5.22
C GLU A 218 -12.44 -1.96 -5.82
N SER A 219 -12.30 -0.89 -5.03
CA SER A 219 -12.47 0.48 -5.51
C SER A 219 -11.67 1.47 -4.65
N VAL A 220 -11.38 2.63 -5.24
CA VAL A 220 -10.65 3.72 -4.60
C VAL A 220 -11.50 4.98 -4.62
N GLY A 221 -11.42 5.77 -3.56
CA GLY A 221 -12.07 7.07 -3.49
C GLY A 221 -11.24 8.19 -4.11
N GLU A 222 -11.82 9.39 -4.15
CA GLU A 222 -11.17 10.59 -4.69
C GLU A 222 -9.82 10.86 -4.01
N GLY A 223 -8.81 11.27 -4.79
CA GLY A 223 -7.49 11.66 -4.25
C GLY A 223 -6.57 10.50 -3.87
N VAL A 224 -7.02 9.25 -3.97
CA VAL A 224 -6.15 8.07 -3.82
C VAL A 224 -5.32 7.88 -5.09
N THR A 225 -3.99 7.86 -4.94
CA THR A 225 -3.05 7.71 -6.06
C THR A 225 -2.11 6.50 -5.92
N GLU A 226 -1.99 5.94 -4.72
CA GLU A 226 -1.04 4.84 -4.45
C GLU A 226 -1.61 3.44 -4.73
N PHE A 227 -2.91 3.33 -4.99
CA PHE A 227 -3.61 2.06 -5.17
C PHE A 227 -4.49 2.08 -6.42
N ALA A 228 -4.59 0.93 -7.09
CA ALA A 228 -5.51 0.68 -8.18
C ALA A 228 -6.34 -0.58 -7.90
N VAL A 229 -7.51 -0.69 -8.56
CA VAL A 229 -8.35 -1.89 -8.52
C VAL A 229 -7.52 -3.11 -8.96
N GLY A 230 -7.62 -4.20 -8.20
CA GLY A 230 -6.85 -5.42 -8.44
C GLY A 230 -5.52 -5.49 -7.67
N ASP A 231 -5.09 -4.43 -6.99
CA ASP A 231 -3.87 -4.48 -6.18
C ASP A 231 -4.05 -5.37 -4.95
N HIS A 232 -3.06 -6.24 -4.68
CA HIS A 232 -2.99 -7.05 -3.47
C HIS A 232 -2.48 -6.19 -2.31
N VAL A 233 -3.22 -6.20 -1.20
CA VAL A 233 -3.03 -5.26 -0.10
C VAL A 233 -3.23 -5.89 1.27
N ILE A 234 -2.58 -5.29 2.27
CA ILE A 234 -2.72 -5.62 3.69
C ILE A 234 -3.12 -4.34 4.44
N PRO A 235 -4.27 -4.31 5.15
CA PRO A 235 -4.62 -3.22 6.05
C PRO A 235 -3.62 -3.10 7.20
N LEU A 236 -3.32 -1.86 7.59
CA LEU A 236 -2.37 -1.54 8.65
C LEU A 236 -3.10 -0.80 9.77
N TYR A 237 -3.12 -1.40 10.97
CA TYR A 237 -3.64 -0.71 12.15
C TYR A 237 -2.71 0.45 12.61
N THR A 238 -1.45 0.46 12.19
CA THR A 238 -0.56 1.61 12.36
C THR A 238 -0.39 2.30 11.01
N ALA A 239 -1.00 3.47 10.86
CA ALA A 239 -0.94 4.25 9.63
C ALA A 239 0.48 4.76 9.31
N GLU A 240 0.70 5.18 8.07
CA GLU A 240 1.92 5.87 7.66
C GLU A 240 1.64 6.97 6.61
N CYS A 241 1.32 8.18 7.07
CA CYS A 241 0.98 9.29 6.17
C CYS A 241 2.17 10.00 5.51
N LYS A 242 3.40 9.72 5.95
CA LYS A 242 4.67 10.32 5.48
C LYS A 242 4.77 11.86 5.57
N LYS A 243 3.80 12.53 6.20
CA LYS A 243 3.69 14.00 6.25
C LYS A 243 3.65 14.57 7.67
N CYS A 244 3.15 13.82 8.66
CA CYS A 244 3.05 14.31 10.03
C CYS A 244 4.42 14.35 10.74
N LYS A 245 4.51 15.14 11.83
CA LYS A 245 5.75 15.28 12.62
C LYS A 245 6.34 13.93 13.08
N PHE A 246 5.50 12.94 13.37
CA PHE A 246 5.93 11.61 13.81
C PHE A 246 6.60 10.85 12.65
N CYS A 247 5.94 10.77 11.49
CA CYS A 247 6.49 10.10 10.30
C CYS A 247 7.80 10.74 9.83
N LEU A 248 7.89 12.08 9.88
CA LEU A 248 9.06 12.84 9.45
C LEU A 248 10.21 12.85 10.47
N SER A 249 9.96 12.48 11.73
CA SER A 249 10.96 12.59 12.81
C SER A 249 12.18 11.69 12.66
N GLY A 250 12.06 10.57 11.95
CA GLY A 250 13.06 9.49 11.94
C GLY A 250 13.21 8.73 13.26
N LYS A 251 12.34 8.98 14.26
CA LYS A 251 12.46 8.46 15.63
C LYS A 251 11.35 7.47 16.02
N THR A 252 10.30 7.34 15.21
CA THR A 252 9.12 6.53 15.55
C THR A 252 8.32 6.15 14.30
N ASN A 253 7.51 5.09 14.41
CA ASN A 253 6.51 4.66 13.44
C ASN A 253 5.07 5.09 13.79
N LEU A 254 4.85 5.77 14.92
CA LEU A 254 3.52 6.09 15.44
C LEU A 254 2.86 7.28 14.74
N CYS A 255 2.34 7.05 13.53
CA CYS A 255 1.59 8.06 12.79
C CYS A 255 0.32 8.51 13.54
N GLN A 256 0.02 9.80 13.48
CA GLN A 256 -1.15 10.39 14.13
C GLN A 256 -2.26 10.80 13.17
N SER A 257 -2.11 10.55 11.85
CA SER A 257 -3.04 11.10 10.84
C SER A 257 -4.48 10.65 11.01
N VAL A 258 -4.70 9.44 11.51
CA VAL A 258 -6.04 8.84 11.66
C VAL A 258 -6.33 8.33 13.06
N ARG A 259 -5.36 8.40 13.99
CA ARG A 259 -5.46 7.74 15.31
C ARG A 259 -6.67 8.21 16.13
N ALA A 260 -7.01 9.50 16.05
CA ALA A 260 -8.09 10.12 16.82
C ALA A 260 -9.49 9.64 16.41
N THR A 261 -9.71 9.29 15.14
CA THR A 261 -10.97 8.71 14.66
C THR A 261 -10.94 7.19 14.73
N GLN A 262 -9.80 6.59 14.39
CA GLN A 262 -9.57 5.15 14.44
C GLN A 262 -9.88 4.54 15.83
N GLY A 263 -9.44 5.18 16.90
CA GLY A 263 -9.70 4.73 18.28
C GLY A 263 -11.16 4.83 18.73
N ARG A 264 -11.98 5.59 18.00
CA ARG A 264 -13.43 5.70 18.22
C ARG A 264 -14.21 4.79 17.28
N GLY A 265 -13.53 3.98 16.47
CA GLY A 265 -14.13 3.11 15.47
C GLY A 265 -14.70 3.86 14.26
N LEU A 266 -14.10 5.00 13.89
CA LEU A 266 -14.58 5.88 12.82
C LEU A 266 -13.51 6.13 11.75
N MET A 267 -13.99 6.38 10.53
CA MET A 267 -13.17 6.88 9.42
C MET A 267 -12.72 8.33 9.67
N PRO A 268 -11.74 8.87 8.91
CA PRO A 268 -11.24 10.24 9.12
C PRO A 268 -12.29 11.35 9.06
N ASP A 269 -13.43 11.09 8.40
CA ASP A 269 -14.58 12.01 8.34
C ASP A 269 -15.57 11.84 9.52
N GLU A 270 -15.17 11.13 10.57
CA GLU A 270 -15.97 10.84 11.77
C GLU A 270 -17.25 10.03 11.52
N THR A 271 -17.32 9.30 10.40
CA THR A 271 -18.45 8.40 10.10
C THR A 271 -18.00 6.95 9.96
N THR A 272 -18.96 6.02 9.94
CA THR A 272 -18.70 4.61 9.59
C THR A 272 -19.01 4.34 8.11
N ARG A 273 -18.52 3.21 7.62
CA ARG A 273 -18.86 2.67 6.28
C ARG A 273 -19.73 1.43 6.37
N PHE A 274 -20.03 0.96 7.58
CA PHE A 274 -20.83 -0.23 7.81
C PHE A 274 -22.17 0.11 8.40
N THR A 275 -23.21 -0.51 7.86
CA THR A 275 -24.54 -0.54 8.46
C THR A 275 -25.08 -1.96 8.45
N CYS A 276 -25.84 -2.33 9.48
CA CYS A 276 -26.50 -3.62 9.57
C CYS A 276 -27.84 -3.43 10.28
N LYS A 277 -28.93 -3.97 9.70
CA LYS A 277 -30.29 -3.84 10.25
C LYS A 277 -30.68 -2.37 10.54
N GLY A 278 -30.26 -1.45 9.66
CA GLY A 278 -30.51 -0.01 9.79
C GLY A 278 -29.70 0.70 10.88
N LYS A 279 -28.75 0.03 11.53
CA LYS A 279 -27.88 0.61 12.57
C LYS A 279 -26.45 0.80 12.06
N PRO A 280 -25.75 1.88 12.45
CA PRO A 280 -24.32 2.02 12.19
C PRO A 280 -23.54 0.95 12.94
N ILE A 281 -22.55 0.35 12.29
CA ILE A 281 -21.60 -0.59 12.90
C ILE A 281 -20.21 0.06 12.90
N TYR A 282 -19.53 0.07 14.02
CA TYR A 282 -18.23 0.72 14.16
C TYR A 282 -17.12 -0.09 13.47
N HIS A 283 -16.11 0.63 12.99
CA HIS A 283 -14.85 0.03 12.54
C HIS A 283 -14.01 -0.40 13.74
N TYR A 284 -13.08 -1.32 13.51
CA TYR A 284 -12.11 -1.76 14.50
C TYR A 284 -10.69 -1.59 13.98
N MET A 285 -9.85 -0.90 14.76
CA MET A 285 -8.44 -0.62 14.45
C MET A 285 -8.20 -0.02 13.05
N GLY A 286 -9.23 0.56 12.41
CA GLY A 286 -9.14 1.06 11.04
C GLY A 286 -8.94 -0.03 9.98
N CYS A 287 -9.27 -1.29 10.29
CA CYS A 287 -9.09 -2.45 9.42
C CYS A 287 -10.40 -3.22 9.23
N SER A 288 -11.06 -3.64 10.31
CA SER A 288 -12.36 -4.34 10.31
C SER A 288 -12.40 -5.56 9.35
N THR A 289 -11.42 -6.47 9.50
CA THR A 289 -11.16 -7.53 8.51
C THR A 289 -12.05 -8.77 8.66
N PHE A 290 -12.93 -8.83 9.67
CA PHE A 290 -13.95 -9.87 9.79
C PHE A 290 -15.20 -9.55 8.94
N SER A 291 -14.97 -9.16 7.68
CA SER A 291 -15.99 -8.82 6.69
C SER A 291 -15.46 -9.15 5.31
N GLU A 292 -16.32 -9.61 4.39
CA GLU A 292 -15.97 -9.84 2.99
C GLU A 292 -15.46 -8.56 2.30
N TYR A 293 -16.00 -7.40 2.69
CA TYR A 293 -15.51 -6.09 2.24
C TYR A 293 -15.29 -5.14 3.40
N THR A 294 -14.20 -4.39 3.34
CA THR A 294 -13.92 -3.32 4.31
C THR A 294 -13.50 -2.04 3.60
N VAL A 295 -13.63 -0.90 4.27
CA VAL A 295 -13.15 0.39 3.79
C VAL A 295 -12.13 0.92 4.79
N VAL A 296 -10.96 1.28 4.29
CA VAL A 296 -9.83 1.76 5.10
C VAL A 296 -9.30 3.08 4.56
N ALA A 297 -8.61 3.86 5.40
CA ALA A 297 -7.91 5.05 4.94
C ALA A 297 -6.69 4.63 4.10
N ASP A 298 -6.39 5.36 3.02
CA ASP A 298 -5.26 5.05 2.13
C ASP A 298 -3.90 5.03 2.86
N VAL A 299 -3.73 5.86 3.90
CA VAL A 299 -2.56 5.88 4.79
C VAL A 299 -2.44 4.65 5.70
N SER A 300 -3.48 3.83 5.81
CA SER A 300 -3.57 2.60 6.61
C SER A 300 -3.61 1.35 5.72
N LEU A 301 -3.07 1.42 4.52
CA LEU A 301 -3.02 0.30 3.57
C LEU A 301 -1.62 0.20 2.97
N VAL A 302 -1.16 -1.02 2.73
CA VAL A 302 0.10 -1.26 1.99
C VAL A 302 -0.12 -2.25 0.86
N LYS A 303 0.48 -1.97 -0.29
CA LYS A 303 0.53 -2.85 -1.46
C LYS A 303 1.64 -3.87 -1.29
N VAL A 304 1.34 -5.12 -1.59
CA VAL A 304 2.29 -6.24 -1.54
C VAL A 304 2.43 -6.93 -2.89
N ASP A 305 3.52 -7.67 -3.07
CA ASP A 305 3.72 -8.51 -4.27
C ASP A 305 2.57 -9.54 -4.33
N PRO A 306 1.90 -9.73 -5.47
CA PRO A 306 0.81 -10.69 -5.60
C PRO A 306 1.29 -12.16 -5.70
N LYS A 307 2.59 -12.43 -5.85
CA LYS A 307 3.12 -13.81 -5.98
C LYS A 307 2.92 -14.67 -4.74
N PRO A 308 3.21 -14.21 -3.50
CA PRO A 308 2.96 -15.01 -2.31
C PRO A 308 1.48 -14.96 -1.93
N SER A 309 0.95 -16.08 -1.42
CA SER A 309 -0.47 -16.17 -1.04
C SER A 309 -0.82 -15.16 0.07
N LEU A 310 -1.94 -14.45 -0.12
CA LEU A 310 -2.49 -13.54 0.90
C LEU A 310 -2.93 -14.28 2.17
N GLN A 311 -3.20 -15.58 2.10
CA GLN A 311 -3.45 -16.42 3.28
C GLN A 311 -2.28 -16.36 4.27
N LYS A 312 -1.07 -16.23 3.74
CA LYS A 312 0.16 -16.13 4.53
C LYS A 312 0.47 -14.69 4.88
N LEU A 313 0.47 -13.82 3.87
CA LEU A 313 0.89 -12.43 4.03
C LEU A 313 -0.04 -11.64 4.97
N CYS A 314 -1.31 -12.03 5.14
CA CYS A 314 -2.22 -11.35 6.08
C CYS A 314 -1.66 -11.26 7.52
N LEU A 315 -0.82 -12.22 7.94
CA LEU A 315 -0.19 -12.25 9.26
C LEU A 315 0.92 -11.18 9.44
N LEU A 316 1.41 -10.58 8.35
CA LEU A 316 2.32 -9.43 8.41
C LEU A 316 1.59 -8.15 8.87
N GLY A 317 0.25 -8.14 8.88
CA GLY A 317 -0.56 -7.03 9.39
C GLY A 317 -0.43 -6.79 10.90
N CYS A 318 0.07 -7.77 11.69
CA CYS A 318 0.26 -7.58 13.14
C CYS A 318 1.40 -8.42 13.75
N GLY A 319 1.12 -9.65 14.21
CA GLY A 319 1.97 -10.37 15.17
C GLY A 319 3.40 -10.64 14.70
N ILE A 320 3.57 -11.07 13.44
CA ILE A 320 4.89 -11.39 12.88
C ILE A 320 5.74 -10.12 12.75
N THR A 321 5.20 -9.09 12.10
CA THR A 321 5.89 -7.80 11.95
C THR A 321 6.25 -7.20 13.30
N THR A 322 5.36 -7.35 14.29
CA THR A 322 5.57 -6.85 15.65
C THR A 322 6.76 -7.52 16.33
N GLY A 323 6.77 -8.85 16.43
CA GLY A 323 7.85 -9.55 17.11
C GLY A 323 9.19 -9.45 16.37
N PHE A 324 9.18 -9.62 15.05
CA PHE A 324 10.39 -9.51 14.23
C PHE A 324 11.00 -8.11 14.29
N GLY A 325 10.17 -7.07 14.18
CA GLY A 325 10.61 -5.69 14.31
C GLY A 325 11.07 -5.34 15.73
N ALA A 326 10.44 -5.88 16.77
CA ALA A 326 10.86 -5.62 18.14
C ALA A 326 12.32 -6.06 18.37
N ALA A 327 12.70 -7.23 17.89
CA ALA A 327 14.08 -7.71 17.95
C ALA A 327 15.02 -6.90 17.01
N THR A 328 14.65 -6.74 15.74
CA THR A 328 15.58 -6.24 14.70
C THR A 328 15.65 -4.72 14.56
N ARG A 329 14.61 -3.99 15.00
CA ARG A 329 14.48 -2.53 14.83
C ARG A 329 14.41 -1.79 16.16
N THR A 330 13.60 -2.28 17.10
CA THR A 330 13.38 -1.59 18.39
C THR A 330 14.55 -1.82 19.33
N ALA A 331 14.83 -3.08 19.67
CA ALA A 331 15.94 -3.47 20.55
C ALA A 331 17.28 -3.52 19.80
N LYS A 332 17.23 -3.75 18.48
CA LYS A 332 18.41 -3.90 17.61
C LYS A 332 19.38 -4.94 18.20
N VAL A 333 18.83 -6.12 18.50
CA VAL A 333 19.58 -7.25 19.08
C VAL A 333 20.89 -7.44 18.31
N THR A 334 22.00 -7.52 19.04
CA THR A 334 23.33 -7.63 18.43
C THR A 334 23.80 -9.08 18.36
N LYS A 335 24.76 -9.32 17.46
CA LYS A 335 25.33 -10.65 17.27
C LYS A 335 25.98 -11.14 18.56
N GLY A 336 25.69 -12.39 18.93
CA GLY A 336 26.25 -13.04 20.12
C GLY A 336 25.53 -12.70 21.42
N SER A 337 24.53 -11.80 21.42
CA SER A 337 23.79 -11.44 22.63
C SER A 337 23.00 -12.60 23.24
N SER A 338 22.79 -12.51 24.54
CA SER A 338 21.88 -13.33 25.33
C SER A 338 20.49 -12.69 25.39
N VAL A 339 19.44 -13.47 25.12
CA VAL A 339 18.07 -12.99 25.01
C VAL A 339 17.11 -13.89 25.78
N ALA A 340 16.15 -13.31 26.51
CA ALA A 340 15.02 -14.04 27.08
C ALA A 340 13.69 -13.52 26.53
N ILE A 341 12.80 -14.43 26.15
CA ILE A 341 11.51 -14.12 25.54
C ILE A 341 10.41 -14.73 26.40
N PHE A 342 9.58 -13.88 27.01
CA PHE A 342 8.50 -14.30 27.88
C PHE A 342 7.19 -14.37 27.09
N GLY A 343 6.63 -15.59 26.98
CA GLY A 343 5.42 -15.90 26.23
C GLY A 343 5.72 -16.31 24.79
N MET A 344 5.50 -17.59 24.46
CA MET A 344 5.86 -18.20 23.17
C MET A 344 4.63 -18.43 22.28
N GLY A 345 3.77 -17.40 22.19
CA GLY A 345 2.76 -17.26 21.14
C GLY A 345 3.36 -16.68 19.85
N CYS A 346 2.53 -16.26 18.89
CA CYS A 346 3.00 -15.71 17.62
C CYS A 346 4.00 -14.55 17.78
N ILE A 347 3.76 -13.61 18.70
CA ILE A 347 4.69 -12.49 18.92
C ILE A 347 6.04 -13.02 19.44
N GLY A 348 6.06 -13.86 20.48
CA GLY A 348 7.29 -14.38 21.06
C GLY A 348 8.09 -15.28 20.10
N LEU A 349 7.40 -16.15 19.36
CA LEU A 349 8.02 -16.92 18.27
C LEU A 349 8.58 -15.99 17.19
N SER A 350 7.90 -14.88 16.89
CA SER A 350 8.40 -13.90 15.95
C SER A 350 9.59 -13.08 16.47
N VAL A 351 9.67 -12.83 17.78
CA VAL A 351 10.87 -12.28 18.43
C VAL A 351 12.02 -13.27 18.30
N ALA A 352 11.79 -14.57 18.56
CA ALA A 352 12.82 -15.61 18.49
C ALA A 352 13.48 -15.67 17.10
N GLN A 353 12.68 -15.68 16.02
CA GLN A 353 13.26 -15.64 14.68
C GLN A 353 13.97 -14.31 14.38
N GLY A 354 13.50 -13.18 14.91
CA GLY A 354 14.18 -11.89 14.75
C GLY A 354 15.54 -11.86 15.47
N CYS A 355 15.62 -12.48 16.64
CA CYS A 355 16.88 -12.68 17.37
C CYS A 355 17.84 -13.61 16.61
N ALA A 356 17.32 -14.72 16.08
CA ALA A 356 18.10 -15.65 15.25
C ALA A 356 18.60 -14.99 13.96
N TYR A 357 17.76 -14.19 13.30
CA TYR A 357 18.10 -13.39 12.13
C TYR A 357 19.29 -12.44 12.42
N ASN A 358 19.31 -11.82 13.60
CA ASN A 358 20.41 -10.98 14.06
C ASN A 358 21.58 -11.76 14.69
N GLN A 359 21.58 -13.09 14.62
CA GLN A 359 22.66 -13.96 15.13
C GLN A 359 22.90 -13.81 16.64
N ALA A 360 21.84 -13.67 17.44
CA ALA A 360 21.95 -13.77 18.89
C ALA A 360 22.58 -15.11 19.30
N GLY A 361 23.42 -15.10 20.34
CA GLY A 361 24.21 -16.28 20.73
C GLY A 361 23.43 -17.26 21.59
N ARG A 362 22.53 -16.75 22.45
CA ARG A 362 21.72 -17.56 23.38
C ARG A 362 20.31 -16.98 23.41
N ILE A 363 19.30 -17.79 23.07
CA ILE A 363 17.89 -17.37 23.01
C ILE A 363 17.08 -18.29 23.92
N ILE A 364 16.68 -17.78 25.08
CA ILE A 364 15.93 -18.50 26.11
C ILE A 364 14.45 -18.21 25.94
N ALA A 365 13.68 -19.21 25.49
CA ALA A 365 12.23 -19.15 25.42
C ALA A 365 11.62 -19.47 26.79
N ILE A 366 10.65 -18.68 27.24
CA ILE A 366 10.02 -18.82 28.56
C ILE A 366 8.51 -18.90 28.38
N ASP A 367 7.92 -20.03 28.73
CA ASP A 367 6.47 -20.23 28.69
C ASP A 367 6.03 -21.23 29.77
N VAL A 368 4.79 -21.07 30.27
CA VAL A 368 4.21 -21.99 31.25
C VAL A 368 3.65 -23.26 30.61
N ASN A 369 3.46 -23.27 29.29
CA ASN A 369 3.02 -24.41 28.52
C ASN A 369 4.24 -25.15 27.91
N PRO A 370 4.59 -26.34 28.41
CA PRO A 370 5.75 -27.09 27.92
C PRO A 370 5.63 -27.51 26.45
N ASN A 371 4.41 -27.59 25.91
CA ASN A 371 4.19 -27.93 24.50
C ASN A 371 4.78 -26.86 23.54
N LYS A 372 5.10 -25.66 24.04
CA LYS A 372 5.73 -24.60 23.25
C LYS A 372 7.23 -24.81 23.04
N GLU A 373 7.89 -25.75 23.72
CA GLU A 373 9.34 -25.97 23.59
C GLU A 373 9.75 -26.30 22.16
N LYS A 374 9.11 -27.29 21.54
CA LYS A 374 9.48 -27.78 20.20
C LYS A 374 9.41 -26.65 19.17
N ILE A 375 8.28 -25.96 19.11
CA ILE A 375 8.07 -24.86 18.17
C ILE A 375 8.99 -23.68 18.48
N SER A 376 9.27 -23.37 19.75
CA SER A 376 10.23 -22.32 20.11
C SER A 376 11.62 -22.60 19.50
N LYS A 377 12.10 -23.85 19.56
CA LYS A 377 13.38 -24.26 18.95
C LYS A 377 13.35 -24.16 17.43
N GLU A 378 12.24 -24.52 16.79
CA GLU A 378 12.06 -24.36 15.34
C GLU A 378 12.16 -22.88 14.89
N PHE A 379 11.77 -21.93 15.75
CA PHE A 379 11.88 -20.49 15.52
C PHE A 379 13.20 -19.87 16.00
N GLY A 380 14.15 -20.69 16.48
CA GLY A 380 15.51 -20.25 16.80
C GLY A 380 15.84 -20.14 18.29
N ALA A 381 14.91 -20.51 19.20
CA ALA A 381 15.26 -20.61 20.61
C ALA A 381 16.33 -21.70 20.82
N THR A 382 17.36 -21.41 21.64
CA THR A 382 18.41 -22.36 22.01
C THR A 382 18.03 -23.15 23.25
N GLU A 383 17.23 -22.54 24.13
CA GLU A 383 16.79 -23.10 25.41
C GLU A 383 15.31 -22.80 25.64
N PHE A 384 14.69 -23.61 26.47
CA PHE A 384 13.32 -23.42 26.92
C PHE A 384 13.25 -23.61 28.43
N ILE A 385 12.55 -22.70 29.10
CA ILE A 385 12.37 -22.70 30.55
C ILE A 385 10.89 -22.56 30.86
N ASN A 386 10.36 -23.50 31.65
CA ASN A 386 9.06 -23.35 32.27
C ASN A 386 9.22 -22.75 33.67
N PRO A 387 8.67 -21.55 33.95
CA PRO A 387 8.78 -20.95 35.28
C PRO A 387 8.19 -21.80 36.41
N LYS A 388 7.29 -22.75 36.10
CA LYS A 388 6.69 -23.65 37.09
C LYS A 388 7.64 -24.74 37.60
N ASP A 389 8.78 -24.93 36.95
CA ASP A 389 9.77 -25.93 37.34
C ASP A 389 10.74 -25.40 38.42
N TYR A 390 10.53 -24.17 38.91
CA TYR A 390 11.39 -23.48 39.85
C TYR A 390 10.58 -22.86 41.00
N ASP A 391 11.12 -22.96 42.22
CA ASP A 391 10.55 -22.29 43.40
C ASP A 391 10.95 -20.81 43.49
N LYS A 392 12.08 -20.45 42.87
CA LYS A 392 12.59 -19.07 42.84
C LYS A 392 11.83 -18.22 41.81
N PRO A 393 11.71 -16.89 42.01
CA PRO A 393 11.25 -15.99 40.97
C PRO A 393 12.06 -16.17 39.68
N ILE A 394 11.37 -16.22 38.54
CA ILE A 394 12.00 -16.54 37.25
C ILE A 394 13.17 -15.61 36.90
N GLN A 395 13.09 -14.33 37.27
CA GLN A 395 14.18 -13.38 37.04
C GLN A 395 15.46 -13.74 37.81
N GLU A 396 15.36 -14.32 39.00
CA GLU A 396 16.52 -14.76 39.78
C GLU A 396 17.17 -15.99 39.15
N VAL A 397 16.35 -16.95 38.70
CA VAL A 397 16.81 -18.14 37.95
C VAL A 397 17.60 -17.71 36.72
N LEU A 398 17.07 -16.76 35.94
CA LEU A 398 17.72 -16.27 34.72
C LEU A 398 19.02 -15.52 35.02
N VAL A 399 19.03 -14.66 36.04
CA VAL A 399 20.25 -13.94 36.47
C VAL A 399 21.35 -14.91 36.89
N GLU A 400 21.01 -15.94 37.68
CA GLU A 400 21.96 -16.99 38.06
C GLU A 400 22.46 -17.79 36.84
N LEU A 401 21.55 -18.16 35.93
CA LEU A 401 21.85 -18.95 34.73
C LEU A 401 22.74 -18.20 33.71
N THR A 402 22.75 -16.88 33.75
CA THR A 402 23.46 -16.00 32.81
C THR A 402 24.57 -15.19 33.45
N ASP A 403 24.94 -15.50 34.69
CA ASP A 403 25.99 -14.82 35.46
C ASP A 403 25.84 -13.28 35.49
N GLY A 404 24.62 -12.81 35.76
CA GLY A 404 24.35 -11.37 35.93
C GLY A 404 23.15 -10.81 35.17
N GLY A 405 22.55 -11.59 34.27
CA GLY A 405 21.34 -11.25 33.52
C GLY A 405 21.54 -11.21 32.01
N LEU A 406 20.46 -10.95 31.28
CA LEU A 406 20.44 -11.01 29.80
C LEU A 406 20.66 -9.66 29.14
N ASP A 407 21.29 -9.64 27.97
CA ASP A 407 21.49 -8.42 27.19
C ASP A 407 20.13 -7.81 26.76
N TYR A 408 19.21 -8.66 26.34
CA TYR A 408 17.86 -8.25 25.94
C TYR A 408 16.79 -9.15 26.56
N THR A 409 15.66 -8.56 26.95
CA THR A 409 14.46 -9.31 27.30
C THR A 409 13.23 -8.77 26.60
N PHE A 410 12.27 -9.65 26.31
CA PHE A 410 11.04 -9.28 25.62
C PHE A 410 9.83 -9.84 26.38
N ASP A 411 8.91 -8.96 26.79
CA ASP A 411 7.58 -9.39 27.25
C ASP A 411 6.62 -9.48 26.07
N CYS A 412 6.10 -10.69 25.83
CA CYS A 412 5.11 -11.00 24.82
C CYS A 412 3.79 -11.51 25.45
N THR A 413 3.57 -11.26 26.75
CA THR A 413 2.43 -11.82 27.51
C THR A 413 1.31 -10.81 27.77
N GLY A 414 1.65 -9.54 27.97
CA GLY A 414 0.68 -8.54 28.44
C GLY A 414 0.43 -8.59 29.95
N ASN A 415 1.21 -9.37 30.71
CA ASN A 415 1.11 -9.45 32.16
C ASN A 415 2.14 -8.52 32.82
N VAL A 416 1.69 -7.52 33.58
CA VAL A 416 2.56 -6.52 34.22
C VAL A 416 3.59 -7.12 35.21
N GLN A 417 3.30 -8.27 35.82
CA GLN A 417 4.26 -8.97 36.66
C GLN A 417 5.37 -9.63 35.82
N VAL A 418 5.00 -10.18 34.66
CA VAL A 418 5.98 -10.74 33.71
C VAL A 418 6.82 -9.63 33.08
N MET A 419 6.22 -8.47 32.75
CA MET A 419 6.97 -7.29 32.29
C MET A 419 8.03 -6.86 33.31
N ARG A 420 7.69 -6.87 34.60
CA ARG A 420 8.64 -6.60 35.68
C ARG A 420 9.74 -7.66 35.75
N SER A 421 9.38 -8.94 35.73
CA SER A 421 10.37 -10.03 35.74
C SER A 421 11.31 -9.95 34.54
N ALA A 422 10.81 -9.59 33.35
CA ALA A 422 11.63 -9.40 32.16
C ALA A 422 12.67 -8.28 32.35
N LEU A 423 12.28 -7.14 32.93
CA LEU A 423 13.21 -6.06 33.26
C LEU A 423 14.24 -6.50 34.31
N GLU A 424 13.80 -7.15 35.38
CA GLU A 424 14.68 -7.54 36.48
C GLU A 424 15.65 -8.68 36.08
N ALA A 425 15.32 -9.44 35.03
CA ALA A 425 16.20 -10.45 34.43
C ALA A 425 17.28 -9.87 33.50
N CYS A 426 17.18 -8.61 33.07
CA CYS A 426 18.20 -7.96 32.25
C CYS A 426 19.53 -7.82 32.99
N HIS A 427 20.63 -7.80 32.24
CA HIS A 427 21.97 -7.58 32.76
C HIS A 427 22.12 -6.18 33.36
N LYS A 428 22.71 -6.10 34.55
CA LYS A 428 23.06 -4.82 35.19
C LYS A 428 24.05 -4.06 34.31
N GLY A 429 23.84 -2.77 34.10
CA GLY A 429 24.75 -1.88 33.37
C GLY A 429 24.33 -1.56 31.94
N TRP A 430 23.79 -2.52 31.20
CA TRP A 430 23.44 -2.31 29.78
C TRP A 430 22.17 -3.04 29.29
N GLY A 431 21.58 -3.93 30.08
CA GLY A 431 20.49 -4.77 29.61
C GLY A 431 19.21 -3.98 29.27
N GLU A 432 18.54 -4.38 28.19
CA GLU A 432 17.35 -3.69 27.67
C GLU A 432 16.12 -4.61 27.66
N SER A 433 15.05 -4.18 28.31
CA SER A 433 13.77 -4.88 28.33
C SER A 433 12.75 -4.17 27.45
N THR A 434 12.13 -4.93 26.54
CA THR A 434 11.12 -4.44 25.60
C THR A 434 9.75 -5.04 25.90
N VAL A 435 8.79 -4.18 26.25
CA VAL A 435 7.38 -4.55 26.43
C VAL A 435 6.68 -4.55 25.07
N ILE A 436 6.11 -5.69 24.69
CA ILE A 436 5.33 -5.85 23.46
C ILE A 436 3.88 -6.23 23.78
N GLY A 437 3.70 -7.09 24.79
CA GLY A 437 2.38 -7.49 25.25
C GLY A 437 1.54 -6.30 25.72
N VAL A 438 0.26 -6.31 25.37
CA VAL A 438 -0.68 -5.24 25.75
C VAL A 438 -1.30 -5.60 27.10
N ALA A 439 -1.03 -4.78 28.12
CA ALA A 439 -1.60 -4.96 29.44
C ALA A 439 -3.09 -4.57 29.48
N ALA A 440 -3.82 -5.17 30.42
CA ALA A 440 -5.21 -4.82 30.61
C ALA A 440 -5.39 -3.36 31.06
N ALA A 441 -6.54 -2.77 30.77
CA ALA A 441 -6.83 -1.38 31.12
C ALA A 441 -6.65 -1.13 32.63
N GLY A 442 -5.98 -0.03 32.97
CA GLY A 442 -5.72 0.37 34.36
C GLY A 442 -4.61 -0.41 35.07
N GLN A 443 -3.94 -1.37 34.42
CA GLN A 443 -2.79 -2.05 34.99
C GLN A 443 -1.54 -1.18 34.91
N GLU A 444 -0.70 -1.26 35.94
CA GLU A 444 0.56 -0.50 36.04
C GLU A 444 1.75 -1.44 36.17
N ILE A 445 2.83 -1.09 35.48
CA ILE A 445 4.12 -1.73 35.65
C ILE A 445 4.88 -1.04 36.80
N SER A 446 5.60 -1.82 37.61
CA SER A 446 6.40 -1.29 38.71
C SER A 446 7.73 -2.02 38.85
N THR A 447 8.76 -1.31 39.30
CA THR A 447 10.04 -1.88 39.72
C THR A 447 10.71 -0.95 40.72
N ARG A 448 11.82 -1.38 41.35
CA ARG A 448 12.66 -0.48 42.14
C ARG A 448 13.46 0.42 41.20
N PRO A 449 13.46 1.76 41.37
CA PRO A 449 14.21 2.67 40.50
C PRO A 449 15.70 2.32 40.36
N PHE A 450 16.28 1.70 41.39
CA PHE A 450 17.66 1.22 41.37
C PHE A 450 17.96 0.27 40.20
N GLN A 451 16.97 -0.49 39.70
CA GLN A 451 17.13 -1.33 38.51
C GLN A 451 17.52 -0.51 37.28
N LEU A 452 16.94 0.69 37.13
CA LEU A 452 17.23 1.63 36.03
C LEU A 452 18.49 2.46 36.31
N VAL A 453 18.67 2.94 37.55
CA VAL A 453 19.88 3.67 37.97
C VAL A 453 21.14 2.85 37.68
N THR A 454 21.07 1.54 37.85
CA THR A 454 22.17 0.62 37.57
C THR A 454 22.28 0.21 36.09
N GLY A 455 21.68 0.97 35.16
CA GLY A 455 22.00 0.91 33.74
C GLY A 455 21.05 0.08 32.87
N ARG A 456 19.96 -0.47 33.42
CA ARG A 456 18.94 -1.12 32.58
C ARG A 456 18.07 -0.10 31.85
N VAL A 457 17.58 -0.48 30.68
CA VAL A 457 16.64 0.30 29.88
C VAL A 457 15.31 -0.43 29.80
N TRP A 458 14.20 0.29 30.02
CA TRP A 458 12.85 -0.23 29.83
C TRP A 458 12.14 0.56 28.74
N ARG A 459 11.65 -0.13 27.70
CA ARG A 459 10.93 0.50 26.58
C ARG A 459 9.79 -0.37 26.09
N GLY A 460 8.95 0.19 25.22
CA GLY A 460 7.91 -0.54 24.50
C GLY A 460 8.19 -0.65 23.01
N SER A 461 7.45 -1.52 22.32
CA SER A 461 7.45 -1.61 20.85
C SER A 461 6.03 -1.71 20.30
N ALA A 462 5.67 -0.79 19.40
CA ALA A 462 4.40 -0.83 18.68
C ALA A 462 4.66 -1.24 17.23
N PHE A 463 4.00 -2.30 16.75
CA PHE A 463 4.21 -2.87 15.41
C PHE A 463 5.70 -3.12 15.10
N GLY A 464 6.46 -3.48 16.14
CA GLY A 464 7.90 -3.75 16.03
C GLY A 464 8.77 -2.51 15.73
N GLY A 465 8.19 -1.30 15.76
CA GLY A 465 8.85 -0.09 15.28
C GLY A 465 8.91 0.01 13.74
N VAL A 466 8.21 -0.88 13.03
CA VAL A 466 8.17 -0.92 11.56
C VAL A 466 7.23 0.14 11.03
N LYS A 467 7.65 0.88 10.00
CA LYS A 467 6.79 1.73 9.18
C LYS A 467 6.13 0.90 8.09
N GLY A 468 4.89 0.48 8.34
CA GLY A 468 4.22 -0.56 7.57
C GLY A 468 4.18 -0.34 6.05
N LYS A 469 3.92 0.88 5.57
CA LYS A 469 3.84 1.14 4.12
C LYS A 469 5.21 1.10 3.46
N THR A 470 6.23 1.64 4.13
CA THR A 470 7.57 1.77 3.57
C THR A 470 8.40 0.50 3.72
N GLU A 471 8.25 -0.24 4.83
CA GLU A 471 9.15 -1.34 5.19
C GLU A 471 8.54 -2.74 4.99
N MET A 472 7.22 -2.89 4.93
CA MET A 472 6.61 -4.21 4.74
C MET A 472 6.99 -4.91 3.42
N PRO A 473 7.15 -4.22 2.27
CA PRO A 473 7.63 -4.88 1.05
C PRO A 473 8.98 -5.59 1.24
N ALA A 474 9.87 -5.06 2.08
CA ALA A 474 11.12 -5.73 2.41
C ALA A 474 10.89 -7.00 3.24
N LEU A 475 9.94 -7.00 4.19
CA LEU A 475 9.57 -8.21 4.95
C LEU A 475 8.98 -9.31 4.06
N VAL A 476 8.19 -8.92 3.06
CA VAL A 476 7.70 -9.86 2.03
C VAL A 476 8.87 -10.45 1.23
N GLN A 477 9.88 -9.64 0.92
CA GLN A 477 11.10 -10.14 0.26
C GLN A 477 11.90 -11.09 1.17
N GLU A 478 12.04 -10.79 2.47
CA GLU A 478 12.69 -11.69 3.43
C GLU A 478 11.98 -13.05 3.50
N TYR A 479 10.65 -13.06 3.39
CA TYR A 479 9.86 -14.28 3.29
C TYR A 479 10.14 -15.07 2.00
N LEU A 480 10.13 -14.38 0.86
CA LEU A 480 10.44 -14.99 -0.44
C LEU A 480 11.88 -15.55 -0.49
N ASP A 481 12.82 -14.91 0.20
CA ASP A 481 14.21 -15.35 0.33
C ASP A 481 14.39 -16.50 1.35
N GLY A 482 13.32 -16.91 2.05
CA GLY A 482 13.36 -17.95 3.08
C GLY A 482 14.05 -17.53 4.38
N ARG A 483 14.29 -16.23 4.58
CA ARG A 483 14.92 -15.66 5.79
C ARG A 483 13.91 -15.28 6.88
N LEU A 484 12.64 -15.11 6.52
CA LEU A 484 11.52 -14.88 7.43
C LEU A 484 10.51 -16.02 7.33
N LYS A 485 10.17 -16.65 8.46
CA LYS A 485 9.14 -17.68 8.52
C LYS A 485 7.75 -17.05 8.62
N ILE A 486 6.78 -17.61 7.91
CA ILE A 486 5.35 -17.20 7.97
C ILE A 486 4.47 -18.44 8.00
N ASP A 487 4.73 -19.41 7.12
CA ASP A 487 3.95 -20.64 6.97
C ASP A 487 3.77 -21.37 8.31
N GLU A 488 4.84 -21.49 9.09
CA GLU A 488 4.88 -22.23 10.35
C GLU A 488 4.05 -21.57 11.48
N PHE A 489 3.64 -20.32 11.33
CA PHE A 489 2.69 -19.69 12.25
C PHE A 489 1.26 -20.18 12.05
N ILE A 490 0.91 -20.63 10.83
CA ILE A 490 -0.44 -21.04 10.48
C ILE A 490 -0.67 -22.47 10.97
N THR A 491 -1.19 -22.59 12.18
CA THR A 491 -1.53 -23.89 12.78
C THR A 491 -2.91 -24.39 12.38
N HIS A 492 -3.82 -23.48 12.02
CA HIS A 492 -5.19 -23.80 11.71
C HIS A 492 -5.69 -22.93 10.55
N THR A 493 -6.41 -23.55 9.63
CA THR A 493 -7.15 -22.86 8.57
C THR A 493 -8.62 -23.22 8.71
N LEU A 494 -9.49 -22.20 8.69
CA LEU A 494 -10.93 -22.32 8.91
C LEU A 494 -11.68 -21.55 7.83
N GLU A 495 -12.95 -21.89 7.62
CA GLU A 495 -13.84 -21.11 6.75
C GLU A 495 -14.52 -19.97 7.54
N PHE A 496 -15.05 -18.96 6.84
CA PHE A 496 -15.61 -17.77 7.49
C PHE A 496 -16.71 -18.05 8.51
N ASP A 497 -17.54 -19.05 8.25
CA ASP A 497 -18.64 -19.46 9.14
C ASP A 497 -18.12 -20.07 10.47
N GLU A 498 -16.86 -20.50 10.51
CA GLU A 498 -16.20 -21.04 11.69
C GLU A 498 -15.41 -20.00 12.49
N LEU A 499 -15.60 -18.69 12.23
CA LEU A 499 -14.83 -17.64 12.90
C LEU A 499 -14.91 -17.69 14.44
N ASN A 500 -16.08 -17.99 15.03
CA ASN A 500 -16.18 -18.16 16.49
C ASN A 500 -15.33 -19.33 17.00
N LYS A 501 -15.29 -20.46 16.26
CA LYS A 501 -14.44 -21.61 16.59
C LYS A 501 -12.96 -21.26 16.49
N ALA A 502 -12.56 -20.30 15.65
CA ALA A 502 -11.19 -19.80 15.62
C ALA A 502 -10.78 -19.14 16.95
N PHE A 503 -11.71 -18.43 17.62
CA PHE A 503 -11.47 -17.89 18.97
C PHE A 503 -11.32 -19.02 19.99
N ASP A 504 -12.20 -20.02 19.97
CA ASP A 504 -12.12 -21.17 20.88
C ASP A 504 -10.78 -21.92 20.74
N ILE A 505 -10.35 -22.17 19.50
CA ILE A 505 -9.06 -22.80 19.19
C ILE A 505 -7.88 -21.95 19.69
N MET A 506 -7.96 -20.63 19.55
CA MET A 506 -6.94 -19.73 20.07
C MET A 506 -6.81 -19.83 21.60
N HIS A 507 -7.92 -19.91 22.33
CA HIS A 507 -7.90 -20.02 23.79
C HIS A 507 -7.48 -21.40 24.31
N ALA A 508 -7.58 -22.45 23.50
CA ALA A 508 -7.19 -23.81 23.88
C ALA A 508 -5.68 -24.00 24.10
N GLY A 509 -4.84 -23.08 23.60
CA GLY A 509 -3.38 -23.05 23.87
C GLY A 509 -2.50 -23.80 22.86
N ASP A 510 -3.07 -24.64 21.99
CA ASP A 510 -2.34 -25.36 20.93
C ASP A 510 -2.27 -24.59 19.61
N CYS A 511 -2.99 -23.48 19.52
CA CYS A 511 -2.96 -22.57 18.37
C CYS A 511 -1.80 -21.57 18.47
N ILE A 512 -1.17 -21.24 17.34
CA ILE A 512 -0.28 -20.07 17.20
C ILE A 512 -1.01 -18.97 16.44
N ARG A 513 -1.44 -19.29 15.21
CA ARG A 513 -2.40 -18.51 14.43
C ARG A 513 -3.41 -19.42 13.77
N ALA A 514 -4.66 -18.96 13.82
CA ALA A 514 -5.75 -19.44 12.99
C ALA A 514 -5.98 -18.41 11.88
N VAL A 515 -5.99 -18.87 10.63
CA VAL A 515 -6.31 -18.05 9.46
C VAL A 515 -7.68 -18.48 8.94
N VAL A 516 -8.54 -17.51 8.72
CA VAL A 516 -9.89 -17.70 8.23
C VAL A 516 -9.94 -17.28 6.76
N THR A 517 -10.38 -18.20 5.90
CA THR A 517 -10.73 -17.91 4.51
C THR A 517 -12.08 -17.19 4.52
N VAL A 518 -12.06 -15.90 4.24
CA VAL A 518 -13.26 -15.04 4.18
C VAL A 518 -13.93 -15.21 2.82
N GLN A 519 -13.12 -15.14 1.75
CA GLN A 519 -13.55 -15.35 0.37
C GLN A 519 -12.47 -16.09 -0.41
N LYS A 520 -12.89 -16.90 -1.37
CA LYS A 520 -11.98 -17.53 -2.34
C LYS A 520 -11.53 -16.48 -3.37
N GLU A 521 -10.27 -16.60 -3.78
CA GLU A 521 -9.62 -15.73 -4.78
C GLU A 521 -10.42 -15.64 -6.09
#